data_AF-A0AAN7CSS4-F1
#
_entry.id   AF-A0AAN7CSS4-F1
#
_cell.length_a   1.000
_cell.length_b   1.000
_cell.length_c   1.000
_cell.angle_alpha   90.00
_cell.angle_beta   90.00
_cell.angle_gamma   90.00
#
_symmetry.space_group_name_H-M   'P 1'
#
loop_
_entity.id
_entity.type
_entity.pdbx_description
1 polymer ?
#
loop_
_entity_poly.entity_id
_entity_poly.type
_entity_poly.pdbx_seq_one_letter_code
_entity_poly.pdbx_strand_id
1 'polypeptide(L)'
;MAICLSPGKPPLPLPISDAECGHFKPGTTAPPDKTDLASLNPCPLNACCNVWGHCGTTDDFCRPIPAGQAPGAPQRIGGPICISNCETDIVNNDVPPATFFSRSDTSKAMAFRGLHTFQVDTEPTLNQFYYFKQLIGVKKIPLLWRLDSLYRPPDIWHFPDRRAEGEPKYDARDIADFIISNNLFDWVDIDWEYPAAPDIPDIPSADPAEGLDYLKFLVVLRNLLPSSKTVSFAAPAGYWYLKGFSIDSIAKASTI
;
A
#
# COMPACT_ATOMS: atom_id res chain seq x y z
N MET A 1 -7.63 20.51 -46.64
CA MET A 1 -7.66 19.07 -46.32
C MET A 1 -9.06 18.76 -45.83
N ALA A 2 -9.85 17.99 -46.58
CA ALA A 2 -11.18 17.55 -46.14
C ALA A 2 -11.00 16.18 -45.48
N ILE A 3 -11.21 16.10 -44.17
CA ILE A 3 -11.25 14.83 -43.44
C ILE A 3 -12.69 14.32 -43.54
N CYS A 4 -12.89 13.23 -44.27
CA CYS A 4 -14.19 12.55 -44.33
C CYS A 4 -14.41 11.79 -43.01
N LEU A 5 -15.36 12.25 -42.20
CA LEU A 5 -15.78 11.55 -40.99
C LEU A 5 -16.96 10.63 -41.36
N SER A 6 -16.81 9.33 -41.12
CA SER A 6 -17.93 8.39 -41.20
C SER A 6 -18.74 8.41 -39.90
N PRO A 7 -20.00 7.93 -39.88
CA PRO A 7 -20.82 7.83 -38.66
C PRO A 7 -20.33 6.82 -37.61
N GLY A 8 -19.11 6.29 -37.76
CA GLY A 8 -18.55 5.26 -36.89
C GLY A 8 -17.98 5.83 -35.60
N LYS A 9 -18.01 5.03 -34.53
CA LYS A 9 -17.22 5.29 -33.33
C LYS A 9 -15.77 4.86 -33.61
N PRO A 10 -14.78 5.74 -33.42
CA PRO A 10 -13.39 5.32 -33.54
C PRO A 10 -13.11 4.20 -32.54
N PRO A 11 -12.48 3.08 -32.95
CA PRO A 11 -12.10 2.03 -32.02
C PRO A 11 -11.06 2.56 -31.03
N LEU A 12 -10.96 1.92 -29.86
CA LEU A 12 -9.84 2.17 -28.96
C LEU A 12 -8.51 1.85 -29.68
N PRO A 13 -7.42 2.58 -29.38
CA PRO A 13 -6.08 2.23 -29.82
C PRO A 13 -5.71 0.79 -29.44
N LEU A 14 -4.73 0.23 -30.16
CA LEU A 14 -4.20 -1.09 -29.81
C LEU A 14 -3.60 -1.07 -28.40
N PRO A 15 -3.86 -2.10 -27.58
CA PRO A 15 -3.28 -2.19 -26.24
C PRO A 15 -1.75 -2.23 -26.26
N ILE A 16 -1.14 -1.65 -25.23
CA ILE A 16 0.29 -1.76 -24.93
C ILE A 16 0.43 -2.86 -23.86
N SER A 17 1.28 -3.86 -24.10
CA SER A 17 1.31 -5.10 -23.31
C SER A 17 1.58 -4.89 -21.80
N ASP A 18 2.34 -3.85 -21.46
CA ASP A 18 2.79 -3.50 -20.12
C ASP A 18 2.14 -2.22 -19.58
N ALA A 19 1.11 -1.70 -20.26
CA ALA A 19 0.34 -0.58 -19.75
C ALA A 19 -0.50 -0.99 -18.52
N GLU A 20 -0.35 -0.23 -17.43
CA GLU A 20 -1.04 -0.37 -16.16
C GLU A 20 -2.28 0.52 -16.06
N CYS A 21 -2.29 1.65 -16.78
CA CYS A 21 -3.30 2.70 -16.72
C CYS A 21 -3.73 3.22 -18.10
N GLY A 22 -4.80 4.02 -18.11
CA GLY A 22 -5.32 4.64 -19.32
C GLY A 22 -6.00 3.66 -20.27
N HIS A 23 -6.34 4.15 -21.45
CA HIS A 23 -7.04 3.37 -22.49
C HIS A 23 -6.16 2.33 -23.19
N PHE A 24 -4.83 2.39 -23.01
CA PHE A 24 -3.88 1.43 -23.57
C PHE A 24 -3.77 0.14 -22.74
N LYS A 25 -4.30 0.12 -21.51
CA LYS A 25 -4.24 -1.06 -20.64
C LYS A 25 -4.88 -2.28 -21.33
N PRO A 26 -4.21 -3.44 -21.38
CA PRO A 26 -4.78 -4.67 -21.92
C PRO A 26 -6.12 -5.03 -21.28
N GLY A 27 -7.09 -5.40 -22.11
CA GLY A 27 -8.45 -5.76 -21.66
C GLY A 27 -9.41 -4.57 -21.48
N THR A 28 -8.98 -3.33 -21.75
CA THR A 28 -9.87 -2.17 -21.71
C THR A 28 -11.00 -2.30 -22.73
N THR A 29 -12.24 -2.16 -22.27
CA THR A 29 -13.42 -2.14 -23.12
C THR A 29 -13.76 -0.71 -23.53
N ALA A 30 -14.34 -0.56 -24.72
CA ALA A 30 -14.79 0.75 -25.20
C ALA A 30 -15.83 1.34 -24.24
N PRO A 31 -15.59 2.54 -23.67
CA PRO A 31 -16.53 3.14 -22.74
C PRO A 31 -17.77 3.68 -23.48
N PRO A 32 -18.82 4.09 -22.74
CA PRO A 32 -19.93 4.85 -23.30
C PRO A 32 -19.48 6.10 -24.06
N ASP A 33 -20.37 6.62 -24.91
CA ASP A 33 -20.07 7.84 -25.66
C ASP A 33 -19.82 9.01 -24.73
N LYS A 34 -18.83 9.84 -25.10
CA LYS A 34 -18.41 11.04 -24.37
C LYS A 34 -17.77 10.77 -23.01
N THR A 35 -17.42 9.51 -22.69
CA THR A 35 -16.51 9.23 -21.58
C THR A 35 -15.12 9.77 -21.89
N ASP A 36 -14.50 10.41 -20.91
CA ASP A 36 -13.11 10.83 -21.00
C ASP A 36 -12.20 9.60 -20.99
N LEU A 37 -11.41 9.42 -22.05
CA LEU A 37 -10.48 8.28 -22.14
C LEU A 37 -9.36 8.36 -21.10
N ALA A 38 -9.07 9.55 -20.57
CA ALA A 38 -8.09 9.75 -19.50
C ALA A 38 -8.57 9.18 -18.15
N SER A 39 -9.89 9.02 -17.95
CA SER A 39 -10.44 8.47 -16.70
C SER A 39 -10.47 6.95 -16.66
N LEU A 40 -10.05 6.27 -17.74
CA LEU A 40 -10.04 4.81 -17.80
C LEU A 40 -8.80 4.26 -17.07
N ASN A 41 -9.01 3.24 -16.25
CA ASN A 41 -7.96 2.52 -15.53
C ASN A 41 -7.02 3.48 -14.77
N PRO A 42 -7.51 4.18 -13.73
CA PRO A 42 -6.66 5.09 -12.95
C PRO A 42 -5.50 4.35 -12.28
N CYS A 43 -4.40 5.05 -12.07
CA CYS A 43 -3.27 4.52 -11.31
C CYS A 43 -3.62 4.34 -9.82
N PRO A 44 -3.03 3.33 -9.14
CA PRO A 44 -3.08 3.22 -7.69
C PRO A 44 -2.64 4.53 -7.02
N LEU A 45 -3.19 4.80 -5.84
CA LEU A 45 -2.87 5.96 -5.01
C LEU A 45 -3.08 7.32 -5.69
N ASN A 46 -3.89 7.37 -6.77
CA ASN A 46 -4.00 8.55 -7.63
C ASN A 46 -2.60 9.03 -8.05
N ALA A 47 -1.74 8.13 -8.53
CA ALA A 47 -0.50 8.52 -9.19
C ALA A 47 -0.76 9.00 -10.62
N CYS A 48 0.22 9.65 -11.22
CA CYS A 48 0.14 10.14 -12.60
C CYS A 48 0.16 8.97 -13.57
N CYS A 49 -0.72 8.99 -14.57
CA CYS A 49 -0.67 8.08 -15.71
C CYS A 49 0.02 8.78 -16.89
N ASN A 50 1.08 8.19 -17.42
CA ASN A 50 1.78 8.75 -18.57
C ASN A 50 1.16 8.31 -19.91
N VAL A 51 1.56 8.93 -21.03
CA VAL A 51 1.04 8.63 -22.38
C VAL A 51 1.29 7.20 -22.84
N TRP A 52 2.21 6.47 -22.19
CA TRP A 52 2.53 5.07 -22.47
C TRP A 52 1.73 4.10 -21.59
N GLY A 53 0.87 4.62 -20.70
CA GLY A 53 0.05 3.81 -19.82
C GLY A 53 0.79 3.31 -18.58
N HIS A 54 1.88 3.97 -18.14
CA HIS A 54 2.57 3.63 -16.89
C HIS A 54 2.28 4.62 -15.78
N CYS A 55 2.29 4.11 -14.55
CA CYS A 55 1.99 4.87 -13.35
C CYS A 55 3.26 5.32 -12.61
N GLY A 56 3.26 6.56 -12.10
CA GLY A 56 4.34 7.07 -11.25
C GLY A 56 4.06 8.46 -10.70
N THR A 57 4.96 8.96 -9.87
CA THR A 57 4.82 10.25 -9.17
C THR A 57 5.93 11.25 -9.48
N THR A 58 6.84 10.91 -10.41
CA THR A 58 7.93 11.79 -10.85
C THR A 58 7.57 12.53 -12.13
N ASP A 59 8.37 13.52 -12.47
CA ASP A 59 8.29 14.27 -13.73
C ASP A 59 8.17 13.42 -15.00
N ASP A 60 8.76 12.22 -15.02
CA ASP A 60 8.71 11.31 -16.16
C ASP A 60 7.29 10.73 -16.38
N PHE A 61 6.40 10.92 -15.41
CA PHE A 61 5.00 10.51 -15.46
C PHE A 61 4.05 11.69 -15.40
N CYS A 62 4.39 12.73 -14.65
CA CYS A 62 3.45 13.77 -14.23
C CYS A 62 3.47 15.05 -15.05
N ARG A 63 4.40 15.25 -16.00
CA ARG A 63 4.46 16.52 -16.75
C ARG A 63 3.16 16.77 -17.54
N PRO A 64 2.38 17.83 -17.24
CA PRO A 64 1.06 18.04 -17.81
C PRO A 64 1.15 18.49 -19.27
N ILE A 65 0.23 18.02 -20.11
CA ILE A 65 0.09 18.46 -21.50
C ILE A 65 -0.59 19.84 -21.53
N PRO A 66 0.04 20.87 -22.13
CA PRO A 66 -0.57 22.18 -22.22
C PRO A 66 -1.91 22.14 -22.96
N ALA A 67 -2.86 22.96 -22.51
CA ALA A 67 -4.18 23.06 -23.13
C ALA A 67 -4.06 23.33 -24.65
N GLY A 68 -4.83 22.58 -25.43
CA GLY A 68 -4.82 22.67 -26.90
C GLY A 68 -3.74 21.84 -27.61
N GLN A 69 -2.89 21.10 -26.88
CA GLN A 69 -1.96 20.12 -27.46
C GLN A 69 -2.51 18.71 -27.37
N ALA A 70 -2.32 17.93 -28.44
CA ALA A 70 -2.74 16.53 -28.47
C ALA A 70 -1.69 15.64 -27.75
N PRO A 71 -2.10 14.72 -26.87
CA PRO A 71 -1.20 13.76 -26.22
C PRO A 71 -0.42 12.88 -27.18
N GLY A 72 -0.98 12.62 -28.37
CA GLY A 72 -0.47 11.67 -29.36
C GLY A 72 0.57 12.22 -30.34
N ALA A 73 1.08 13.45 -30.15
CA ALA A 73 2.28 13.89 -30.88
C ALA A 73 3.52 13.23 -30.24
N PRO A 74 4.57 12.85 -31.01
CA PRO A 74 5.82 12.38 -30.43
C PRO A 74 6.33 13.42 -29.43
N GLN A 75 6.23 13.06 -28.14
CA GLN A 75 6.62 13.93 -27.05
C GLN A 75 8.15 14.03 -27.07
N ARG A 76 8.69 15.25 -27.01
CA ARG A 76 10.14 15.43 -26.86
C ARG A 76 10.59 14.84 -25.52
N ILE A 77 11.83 14.38 -25.43
CA ILE A 77 12.43 14.06 -24.14
C ILE A 77 12.34 15.32 -23.26
N GLY A 78 11.80 15.18 -22.04
CA GLY A 78 11.54 16.32 -21.16
C GLY A 78 10.22 17.06 -21.45
N GLY A 79 9.47 16.65 -22.47
CA GLY A 79 8.18 17.22 -22.85
C GLY A 79 7.03 16.75 -21.97
N PRO A 80 5.82 17.28 -22.20
CA PRO A 80 4.64 16.84 -21.47
C PRO A 80 4.35 15.37 -21.75
N ILE A 81 3.91 14.62 -20.74
CA ILE A 81 3.80 13.16 -20.87
C ILE A 81 2.66 12.58 -20.06
N CYS A 82 1.92 13.39 -19.32
CA CYS A 82 0.86 12.92 -18.45
C CYS A 82 -0.52 13.00 -19.12
N ILE A 83 -1.32 11.94 -18.98
CA ILE A 83 -2.70 11.87 -19.46
C ILE A 83 -3.74 11.98 -18.36
N SER A 84 -3.44 11.56 -17.13
CA SER A 84 -4.35 11.72 -15.98
C SER A 84 -3.61 11.89 -14.66
N ASN A 85 -4.22 12.65 -13.75
CA ASN A 85 -3.65 13.02 -12.45
C ASN A 85 -2.26 13.68 -12.56
N CYS A 86 -2.15 14.75 -13.35
CA CYS A 86 -0.88 15.32 -13.82
C CYS A 86 -0.28 16.40 -12.91
N GLU A 87 -0.74 16.48 -11.68
CA GLU A 87 -0.28 17.47 -10.70
C GLU A 87 0.55 16.77 -9.63
N THR A 88 1.62 17.42 -9.20
CA THR A 88 2.50 16.93 -8.12
C THR A 88 2.45 17.84 -6.89
N ASP A 89 1.52 18.79 -6.87
CA ASP A 89 1.32 19.69 -5.75
C ASP A 89 0.89 18.90 -4.51
N ILE A 90 1.54 19.19 -3.39
CA ILE A 90 1.15 18.62 -2.10
C ILE A 90 -0.09 19.36 -1.63
N VAL A 91 -1.24 18.72 -1.82
CA VAL A 91 -2.54 19.20 -1.34
C VAL A 91 -2.87 18.60 0.03
N ASN A 92 -3.46 19.40 0.91
CA ASN A 92 -4.06 18.92 2.16
C ASN A 92 -5.58 18.83 1.95
N ASN A 93 -6.28 18.03 2.75
CA ASN A 93 -7.70 17.71 2.57
C ASN A 93 -8.68 18.88 2.80
N ASP A 94 -8.22 20.14 2.87
CA ASP A 94 -8.92 21.37 3.30
C ASP A 94 -9.55 21.30 4.72
N VAL A 95 -10.15 20.17 5.06
CA VAL A 95 -10.69 19.79 6.36
C VAL A 95 -9.72 18.79 7.01
N PRO A 96 -9.06 19.16 8.12
CA PRO A 96 -8.25 18.20 8.86
C PRO A 96 -9.13 17.09 9.44
N PRO A 97 -8.57 15.88 9.65
CA PRO A 97 -9.31 14.82 10.33
C PRO A 97 -9.78 15.28 11.72
N ALA A 98 -10.96 14.84 12.14
CA ALA A 98 -11.58 15.23 13.41
C ALA A 98 -10.66 15.03 14.63
N THR A 99 -9.76 14.04 14.53
CA THR A 99 -8.67 13.82 15.47
C THR A 99 -7.40 13.53 14.69
N PHE A 100 -6.35 14.29 14.96
CA PHE A 100 -4.99 13.97 14.53
C PHE A 100 -4.20 13.45 15.73
N PHE A 101 -3.87 12.16 15.73
CA PHE A 101 -2.99 11.59 16.74
C PHE A 101 -1.54 11.86 16.35
N SER A 102 -0.98 12.96 16.84
CA SER A 102 0.47 13.13 16.81
C SER A 102 1.10 12.25 17.89
N ARG A 103 2.18 11.56 17.54
CA ARG A 103 3.05 10.88 18.52
C ARG A 103 3.68 11.99 19.37
N SER A 104 3.01 12.38 20.46
CA SER A 104 3.58 13.32 21.43
C SER A 104 4.74 12.64 22.16
N ASP A 105 5.63 13.42 22.79
CA ASP A 105 6.75 12.90 23.60
C ASP A 105 6.34 11.91 24.71
N THR A 106 5.02 11.81 24.97
CA THR A 106 4.40 10.90 25.94
C THR A 106 4.17 9.48 25.41
N SER A 107 4.53 9.15 24.17
CA SER A 107 4.40 7.79 23.63
C SER A 107 5.78 7.15 23.42
N LYS A 108 5.97 5.91 23.87
CA LYS A 108 7.21 5.12 23.66
C LYS A 108 6.90 3.83 22.93
N ALA A 109 7.66 3.57 21.87
CA ALA A 109 7.58 2.34 21.11
C ALA A 109 8.79 1.45 21.34
N MET A 110 8.51 0.16 21.44
CA MET A 110 9.50 -0.89 21.54
C MET A 110 9.29 -1.85 20.39
N ALA A 111 10.32 -2.03 19.58
CA ALA A 111 10.30 -2.95 18.46
C ALA A 111 10.45 -4.39 18.96
N PHE A 112 9.56 -5.26 18.49
CA PHE A 112 9.63 -6.70 18.65
C PHE A 112 9.74 -7.34 17.27
N ARG A 113 10.43 -8.48 17.22
CA ARG A 113 10.47 -9.29 16.00
C ARG A 113 9.24 -10.19 15.98
N GLY A 114 8.47 -10.12 14.88
CA GLY A 114 7.49 -11.16 14.57
C GLY A 114 8.19 -12.44 14.12
N LEU A 115 7.79 -13.59 14.68
CA LEU A 115 8.19 -14.89 14.14
C LEU A 115 7.31 -15.26 12.94
N HIS A 116 7.77 -16.21 12.12
CA HIS A 116 7.04 -16.75 10.95
C HIS A 116 5.65 -17.31 11.28
N THR A 117 5.36 -17.53 12.56
CA THR A 117 4.07 -17.99 13.10
C THR A 117 3.18 -16.85 13.62
N PHE A 118 3.54 -15.58 13.39
CA PHE A 118 2.89 -14.39 13.98
C PHE A 118 3.02 -14.31 15.50
N GLN A 119 3.86 -15.15 16.11
CA GLN A 119 4.22 -15.07 17.52
C GLN A 119 5.17 -13.91 17.77
N VAL A 120 4.94 -13.19 18.87
CA VAL A 120 5.78 -12.07 19.28
C VAL A 120 6.96 -12.60 20.09
N ASP A 121 8.17 -12.49 19.53
CA ASP A 121 9.40 -12.91 20.21
C ASP A 121 9.95 -11.79 21.09
N THR A 122 9.97 -12.04 22.39
CA THR A 122 10.49 -11.12 23.40
C THR A 122 11.87 -11.53 23.93
N GLU A 123 12.36 -12.73 23.60
CA GLU A 123 13.60 -13.27 24.16
C GLU A 123 14.82 -12.37 23.87
N PRO A 124 15.03 -11.85 22.63
CA PRO A 124 16.17 -10.99 22.33
C PRO A 124 16.15 -9.64 23.05
N THR A 125 15.00 -9.24 23.58
CA THR A 125 14.78 -7.91 24.17
C THR A 125 14.19 -7.98 25.58
N LEU A 126 14.29 -9.13 26.25
CA LEU A 126 13.57 -9.40 27.50
C LEU A 126 13.83 -8.35 28.58
N ASN A 127 15.09 -7.92 28.75
CA ASN A 127 15.46 -6.91 29.74
C ASN A 127 14.88 -5.53 29.39
N GLN A 128 14.98 -5.13 28.12
CA GLN A 128 14.40 -3.88 27.62
C GLN A 128 12.89 -3.91 27.79
N PHE A 129 12.26 -5.06 27.54
CA PHE A 129 10.82 -5.23 27.67
C PHE A 129 10.37 -5.14 29.12
N TYR A 130 11.15 -5.70 30.05
CA TYR A 130 10.92 -5.56 31.48
C TYR A 130 10.91 -4.10 31.93
N TYR A 131 11.89 -3.29 31.51
CA TYR A 131 11.94 -1.85 31.84
C TYR A 131 10.88 -1.04 31.10
N PHE A 132 10.59 -1.39 29.84
CA PHE A 132 9.56 -0.75 29.04
C PHE A 132 8.18 -0.81 29.71
N LYS A 133 7.83 -1.97 30.28
CA LYS A 133 6.58 -2.16 31.04
C LYS A 133 6.49 -1.27 32.28
N GLN A 134 7.60 -0.84 32.85
CA GLN A 134 7.64 -0.02 34.06
C GLN A 134 7.55 1.49 33.80
N LEU A 135 7.60 1.93 32.54
CA LEU A 135 7.49 3.35 32.23
C LEU A 135 6.13 3.90 32.69
N ILE A 136 6.15 5.01 33.44
CA ILE A 136 4.94 5.67 33.98
C ILE A 136 4.69 6.96 33.21
N GLY A 137 3.42 7.32 33.02
CA GLY A 137 3.04 8.56 32.34
C GLY A 137 3.28 8.54 30.82
N VAL A 138 3.55 7.36 30.24
CA VAL A 138 3.72 7.19 28.80
C VAL A 138 2.82 6.08 28.25
N LYS A 139 2.29 6.30 27.04
CA LYS A 139 1.63 5.26 26.25
C LYS A 139 2.68 4.28 25.73
N LYS A 140 2.39 2.99 25.82
CA LYS A 140 3.30 1.92 25.43
C LYS A 140 2.81 1.20 24.19
N ILE A 141 3.75 1.01 23.27
CA ILE A 141 3.51 0.58 21.91
C ILE A 141 4.47 -0.56 21.58
N PRO A 142 4.00 -1.80 21.50
CA PRO A 142 4.68 -2.82 20.73
C PRO A 142 4.62 -2.47 19.24
N LEU A 143 5.79 -2.24 18.66
CA LEU A 143 5.98 -2.15 17.22
C LEU A 143 6.43 -3.52 16.75
N LEU A 144 5.59 -4.19 15.97
CA LEU A 144 5.86 -5.51 15.44
C LEU A 144 6.51 -5.35 14.07
N TRP A 145 7.83 -5.44 14.08
CA TRP A 145 8.65 -5.27 12.91
C TRP A 145 8.87 -6.60 12.20
N ARG A 146 8.84 -6.58 10.87
CA ARG A 146 9.09 -7.73 9.99
C ARG A 146 8.20 -8.91 10.29
N LEU A 147 6.90 -8.73 10.10
CA LEU A 147 5.92 -9.80 10.22
C LEU A 147 6.01 -10.88 9.12
N ASP A 148 6.99 -10.77 8.23
CA ASP A 148 7.18 -11.65 7.08
C ASP A 148 8.61 -11.62 6.48
N SER A 149 9.59 -10.93 7.09
CA SER A 149 10.87 -10.74 6.38
C SER A 149 11.66 -12.04 6.24
N LEU A 150 11.92 -12.38 4.99
CA LEU A 150 12.94 -13.25 4.43
C LEU A 150 14.25 -13.34 5.25
N TYR A 151 14.34 -14.37 6.11
CA TYR A 151 15.37 -15.39 5.94
C TYR A 151 14.66 -16.67 5.51
N ARG A 152 14.40 -16.79 4.19
CA ARG A 152 14.16 -18.07 3.54
C ARG A 152 15.50 -18.46 2.91
N PRO A 153 16.30 -19.34 3.52
CA PRO A 153 17.52 -19.77 2.88
C PRO A 153 17.14 -20.54 1.59
N PRO A 154 17.87 -20.33 0.48
CA PRO A 154 17.52 -20.82 -0.86
C PRO A 154 17.62 -22.35 -1.02
N ASP A 155 17.93 -23.09 0.04
CA ASP A 155 17.94 -24.56 0.10
C ASP A 155 16.64 -25.14 0.70
N ILE A 156 15.72 -24.30 1.17
CA ILE A 156 14.43 -24.71 1.73
C ILE A 156 13.29 -24.20 0.86
N TRP A 157 13.25 -24.66 -0.39
CA TRP A 157 12.09 -24.54 -1.29
C TRP A 157 10.97 -25.54 -0.96
N HIS A 158 11.12 -26.30 0.13
CA HIS A 158 10.26 -27.44 0.47
C HIS A 158 9.74 -27.38 1.90
N PHE A 159 9.26 -26.22 2.33
CA PHE A 159 8.12 -26.27 3.23
C PHE A 159 6.88 -26.01 2.37
N PRO A 160 6.05 -27.04 2.13
CA PRO A 160 4.71 -26.77 1.64
C PRO A 160 4.11 -25.76 2.62
N ASP A 161 3.25 -24.89 2.11
CA ASP A 161 2.28 -24.19 2.92
C ASP A 161 1.79 -25.18 4.00
N ARG A 162 2.30 -25.07 5.25
CA ARG A 162 2.04 -26.08 6.30
C ARG A 162 0.66 -25.84 6.89
N ARG A 163 -0.29 -25.43 6.06
CA ARG A 163 -1.68 -25.17 6.40
C ARG A 163 -2.54 -25.76 5.31
N ALA A 164 -3.57 -26.47 5.73
CA ALA A 164 -4.57 -27.03 4.84
C ALA A 164 -5.25 -25.90 4.05
N GLU A 165 -5.63 -26.19 2.80
CA GLU A 165 -6.48 -25.29 2.01
C GLU A 165 -7.70 -24.86 2.85
N GLY A 166 -7.85 -23.56 3.09
CA GLY A 166 -8.97 -22.98 3.84
C GLY A 166 -8.63 -22.33 5.18
N GLU A 167 -7.41 -22.51 5.72
CA GLU A 167 -6.96 -21.75 6.90
C GLU A 167 -6.57 -20.30 6.50
N PRO A 168 -6.89 -19.27 7.32
CA PRO A 168 -6.49 -17.90 7.03
C PRO A 168 -4.97 -17.79 6.89
N LYS A 169 -4.50 -17.25 5.76
CA LYS A 169 -3.06 -17.03 5.46
C LYS A 169 -2.36 -16.14 6.52
N TYR A 170 -3.14 -15.40 7.33
CA TYR A 170 -2.69 -14.48 8.37
C TYR A 170 -3.59 -14.61 9.61
N ASP A 171 -3.11 -15.34 10.63
CA ASP A 171 -3.81 -15.40 11.93
C ASP A 171 -3.24 -14.32 12.85
N ALA A 172 -4.08 -13.35 13.23
CA ALA A 172 -3.71 -12.25 14.10
C ALA A 172 -3.93 -12.56 15.60
N ARG A 173 -4.40 -13.77 15.94
CA ARG A 173 -4.72 -14.17 17.32
C ARG A 173 -3.53 -14.12 18.25
N ASP A 174 -2.37 -14.66 17.86
CA ASP A 174 -1.18 -14.65 18.72
C ASP A 174 -0.74 -13.22 19.06
N ILE A 175 -0.86 -12.29 18.11
CA ILE A 175 -0.62 -10.87 18.34
C ILE A 175 -1.68 -10.31 19.28
N ALA A 176 -2.96 -10.54 19.01
CA ALA A 176 -4.04 -10.07 19.86
C ALA A 176 -3.89 -10.56 21.30
N ASP A 177 -3.59 -11.85 21.50
CA ASP A 177 -3.35 -12.47 22.79
C ASP A 177 -2.12 -11.87 23.50
N PHE A 178 -1.04 -11.60 22.76
CA PHE A 178 0.12 -10.89 23.29
C PHE A 178 -0.27 -9.49 23.80
N ILE A 179 -1.08 -8.74 23.04
CA ILE A 179 -1.54 -7.40 23.44
C ILE A 179 -2.50 -7.46 24.62
N ILE A 180 -3.43 -8.40 24.64
CA ILE A 180 -4.44 -8.55 25.70
C ILE A 180 -3.80 -9.00 27.01
N SER A 181 -2.91 -9.99 26.95
CA SER A 181 -2.18 -10.48 28.12
C SER A 181 -1.25 -9.41 28.71
N ASN A 182 -0.73 -8.50 27.88
CA ASN A 182 0.02 -7.33 28.30
C ASN A 182 -0.89 -6.10 28.35
N ASN A 183 -1.76 -6.05 29.36
CA ASN A 183 -2.77 -5.00 29.58
C ASN A 183 -2.26 -3.53 29.57
N LEU A 184 -0.94 -3.34 29.63
CA LEU A 184 -0.23 -2.05 29.64
C LEU A 184 -0.11 -1.37 28.26
N PHE A 185 -0.38 -2.07 27.16
CA PHE A 185 -0.26 -1.48 25.82
C PHE A 185 -1.54 -0.77 25.43
N ASP A 186 -1.46 0.49 24.99
CA ASP A 186 -2.64 1.24 24.52
C ASP A 186 -2.92 0.99 23.03
N TRP A 187 -1.88 0.62 22.28
CA TRP A 187 -1.97 0.38 20.86
C TRP A 187 -0.91 -0.63 20.41
N VAL A 188 -1.11 -1.24 19.24
CA VAL A 188 -0.11 -2.05 18.53
C VAL A 188 0.20 -1.42 17.18
N ASP A 189 1.48 -1.40 16.80
CA ASP A 189 1.95 -0.85 15.53
C ASP A 189 2.51 -1.98 14.66
N ILE A 190 2.00 -2.12 13.44
CA ILE A 190 2.39 -3.18 12.51
C ILE A 190 3.32 -2.61 11.44
N ASP A 191 4.55 -3.10 11.39
CA ASP A 191 5.59 -2.62 10.48
C ASP A 191 6.02 -3.75 9.53
N TRP A 192 5.19 -3.95 8.49
CA TRP A 192 5.45 -4.88 7.40
C TRP A 192 6.16 -4.14 6.27
N GLU A 193 7.40 -4.55 5.98
CA GLU A 193 8.25 -3.97 4.93
C GLU A 193 8.55 -4.97 3.79
N TYR A 194 7.85 -4.95 2.66
CA TYR A 194 6.61 -4.25 2.32
C TYR A 194 5.71 -5.23 1.56
N PRO A 195 4.39 -5.23 1.77
CA PRO A 195 3.50 -6.11 1.03
C PRO A 195 3.58 -5.81 -0.47
N ALA A 196 3.65 -6.85 -1.29
CA ALA A 196 3.75 -6.75 -2.76
C ALA A 196 4.98 -5.93 -3.26
N ALA A 197 6.08 -5.93 -2.50
CA ALA A 197 7.34 -5.31 -2.90
C ALA A 197 7.88 -5.92 -4.22
N PRO A 198 8.17 -5.11 -5.24
CA PRO A 198 8.52 -5.62 -6.56
C PRO A 198 10.02 -5.92 -6.75
N ASP A 199 10.92 -5.21 -6.04
CA ASP A 199 12.31 -5.04 -6.50
C ASP A 199 13.33 -4.82 -5.37
N ILE A 200 13.17 -5.49 -4.23
CA ILE A 200 14.18 -5.39 -3.15
C ILE A 200 15.44 -6.19 -3.56
N PRO A 201 16.65 -5.61 -3.51
CA PRO A 201 17.89 -6.32 -3.86
C PRO A 201 18.04 -7.63 -3.07
N ASP A 202 18.43 -8.70 -3.77
CA ASP A 202 18.62 -10.06 -3.24
C ASP A 202 17.35 -10.72 -2.67
N ILE A 203 16.18 -10.10 -2.87
CA ILE A 203 14.88 -10.58 -2.41
C ILE A 203 13.97 -10.81 -3.64
N PRO A 204 13.37 -12.00 -3.80
CA PRO A 204 12.39 -12.23 -4.86
C PRO A 204 11.21 -11.25 -4.75
N SER A 205 10.64 -10.85 -5.88
CA SER A 205 9.39 -10.07 -5.90
C SER A 205 8.32 -10.78 -5.07
N ALA A 206 7.66 -10.02 -4.22
CA ALA A 206 6.57 -10.49 -3.40
C ALA A 206 5.30 -10.76 -4.25
N ASP A 207 4.36 -11.53 -3.68
CA ASP A 207 3.08 -11.82 -4.34
C ASP A 207 2.23 -10.53 -4.41
N PRO A 208 1.77 -10.10 -5.61
CA PRO A 208 0.92 -8.91 -5.75
C PRO A 208 -0.37 -8.96 -4.91
N ALA A 209 -0.84 -10.14 -4.52
CA ALA A 209 -2.01 -10.29 -3.65
C ALA A 209 -1.76 -9.90 -2.18
N GLU A 210 -0.49 -9.79 -1.74
CA GLU A 210 -0.12 -9.48 -0.36
C GLU A 210 -0.69 -8.15 0.16
N GLY A 211 -0.90 -7.18 -0.72
CA GLY A 211 -1.51 -5.90 -0.35
C GLY A 211 -2.93 -6.02 0.21
N LEU A 212 -3.76 -6.84 -0.44
CA LEU A 212 -5.13 -7.11 0.01
C LEU A 212 -5.14 -8.00 1.26
N ASP A 213 -4.20 -8.92 1.30
CA ASP A 213 -3.99 -9.83 2.41
C ASP A 213 -3.55 -9.09 3.69
N TYR A 214 -2.69 -8.09 3.57
CA TYR A 214 -2.32 -7.18 4.65
C TYR A 214 -3.52 -6.40 5.19
N LEU A 215 -4.39 -5.89 4.31
CA LEU A 215 -5.66 -5.25 4.72
C LEU A 215 -6.54 -6.22 5.53
N LYS A 216 -6.72 -7.46 5.05
CA LYS A 216 -7.50 -8.47 5.78
C LYS A 216 -6.90 -8.75 7.16
N PHE A 217 -5.58 -8.89 7.24
CA PHE A 217 -4.88 -9.09 8.50
C PHE A 217 -5.15 -7.94 9.50
N LEU A 218 -5.03 -6.68 9.05
CA LEU A 218 -5.29 -5.52 9.91
C LEU A 218 -6.75 -5.47 10.39
N VAL A 219 -7.72 -5.81 9.53
CA VAL A 219 -9.14 -5.90 9.89
C VAL A 219 -9.37 -6.99 10.94
N VAL A 220 -8.78 -8.18 10.76
CA VAL A 220 -8.90 -9.29 11.72
C VAL A 220 -8.27 -8.90 13.06
N LEU A 221 -7.05 -8.34 13.05
CA LEU A 221 -6.38 -7.88 14.26
C LEU A 221 -7.21 -6.83 15.01
N ARG A 222 -7.74 -5.82 14.30
CA ARG A 222 -8.58 -4.79 14.89
C ARG A 222 -9.81 -5.39 15.58
N ASN A 223 -10.45 -6.39 14.96
CA ASN A 223 -11.66 -7.04 15.49
C ASN A 223 -11.39 -7.95 16.70
N LEU A 224 -10.17 -8.50 16.82
CA LEU A 224 -9.76 -9.31 17.97
C LEU A 224 -9.42 -8.47 19.19
N LEU A 225 -9.01 -7.21 19.00
CA LEU A 225 -8.61 -6.32 20.08
C LEU A 225 -9.80 -5.57 20.69
N PRO A 226 -9.80 -5.35 22.04
CA PRO A 226 -10.81 -4.51 22.69
C PRO A 226 -10.90 -3.11 22.05
N SER A 227 -12.09 -2.48 22.11
CA SER A 227 -12.28 -1.13 21.55
C SER A 227 -11.41 -0.05 22.20
N SER A 228 -10.88 -0.31 23.39
CA SER A 228 -9.91 0.56 24.07
C SER A 228 -8.50 0.48 23.50
N LYS A 229 -8.21 -0.44 22.57
CA LYS A 229 -6.89 -0.64 21.95
C LYS A 229 -6.92 -0.13 20.51
N THR A 230 -5.82 0.47 20.07
CA THR A 230 -5.67 0.96 18.69
C THR A 230 -4.73 0.06 17.88
N VAL A 231 -5.01 -0.09 16.59
CA VAL A 231 -4.09 -0.70 15.61
C VAL A 231 -3.56 0.41 14.70
N SER A 232 -2.24 0.57 14.65
CA SER A 232 -1.54 1.42 13.70
C SER A 232 -0.64 0.59 12.79
N PHE A 233 -0.15 1.21 11.72
CA PHE A 233 0.78 0.60 10.80
C PHE A 233 1.79 1.62 10.27
N ALA A 234 2.97 1.12 9.90
CA ALA A 234 3.96 1.90 9.17
C ALA A 234 3.76 1.70 7.66
N ALA A 235 3.85 2.80 6.91
CA ALA A 235 3.74 2.80 5.45
C ALA A 235 4.92 3.56 4.84
N PRO A 236 5.48 3.08 3.72
CA PRO A 236 6.58 3.75 3.04
C PRO A 236 6.11 5.04 2.34
N ALA A 237 7.00 6.01 2.17
CA ALA A 237 6.70 7.23 1.40
C ALA A 237 6.84 7.03 -0.12
N GLY A 238 7.59 6.01 -0.56
CA GLY A 238 7.85 5.76 -1.97
C GLY A 238 6.69 5.06 -2.66
N TYR A 239 6.25 5.58 -3.81
CA TYR A 239 5.13 5.03 -4.60
C TYR A 239 5.26 3.52 -4.86
N TRP A 240 6.45 3.03 -5.22
CA TRP A 240 6.68 1.64 -5.61
C TRP A 240 6.39 0.63 -4.50
N TYR A 241 6.59 1.02 -3.24
CA TYR A 241 6.27 0.19 -2.07
C TYR A 241 4.91 0.55 -1.48
N LEU A 242 4.49 1.82 -1.56
CA LEU A 242 3.20 2.27 -1.03
C LEU A 242 2.03 1.73 -1.86
N LYS A 243 2.20 1.50 -3.17
CA LYS A 243 1.12 1.03 -4.05
C LYS A 243 0.57 -0.35 -3.67
N GLY A 244 1.34 -1.15 -2.94
CA GLY A 244 0.89 -2.41 -2.34
C GLY A 244 -0.09 -2.19 -1.18
N PHE A 245 -0.08 -1.02 -0.55
CA PHE A 245 -0.98 -0.71 0.55
C PHE A 245 -2.30 -0.16 0.02
N SER A 246 -3.41 -0.82 0.36
CA SER A 246 -4.75 -0.29 0.11
C SER A 246 -5.09 0.85 1.09
N ILE A 247 -4.35 1.97 1.05
CA ILE A 247 -4.35 3.03 2.08
C ILE A 247 -5.76 3.53 2.40
N ASP A 248 -6.61 3.79 1.40
CA ASP A 248 -7.99 4.23 1.64
C ASP A 248 -8.81 3.19 2.43
N SER A 249 -8.71 1.92 2.04
CA SER A 249 -9.39 0.82 2.73
C SER A 249 -8.83 0.58 4.14
N ILE A 250 -7.50 0.67 4.30
CA ILE A 250 -6.85 0.51 5.61
C ILE A 250 -7.27 1.66 6.53
N ALA A 251 -7.26 2.91 6.05
CA ALA A 251 -7.67 4.07 6.84
C ALA A 251 -9.11 3.94 7.35
N LYS A 252 -10.03 3.41 6.52
CA LYS A 252 -11.42 3.12 6.89
C LYS A 252 -11.55 1.96 7.87
N ALA A 253 -10.71 0.93 7.75
CA ALA A 253 -10.72 -0.23 8.65
C ALA A 253 -10.17 0.09 10.04
N SER A 254 -9.20 1.02 10.14
CA SER A 254 -8.55 1.40 11.40
C SER A 254 -9.35 2.39 12.26
N THR A 255 -10.48 2.91 11.78
CA THR A 255 -11.26 3.99 12.45
C THR A 255 -12.52 3.53 13.21
N ILE A 256 -12.67 2.23 13.51
CA ILE A 256 -13.77 1.68 14.34
C ILE A 256 -13.37 1.62 15.81
#